data_AF-A0A537P0C7-F1
#
_entry.id   AF-A0A537P0C7-F1
#
_cell.length_a   1.000
_cell.length_b   1.000
_cell.length_c   1.000
_cell.angle_alpha   90.00
_cell.angle_beta   90.00
_cell.angle_gamma   90.00
#
_symmetry.space_group_name_H-M   'P 1'
#
loop_
_entity.id
_entity.type
_entity.pdbx_description
1 polymer ?
#
loop_
_entity_poly.entity_id
_entity_poly.type
_entity_poly.pdbx_seq_one_letter_code
_entity_poly.pdbx_strand_id
1 'polypeptide(L)'
;MVIDRRQIVQGLAAALVASLIPDHAGAKRRVPLYVSCRMDAEGKASAAMFSLAGEELFSTVLPSRGHDATMRPASPEIVVFARRPGNWFAVIDAGAGKLVATVLSAE
;
A
#
# COMPACT_ATOMS: atom_id res chain seq x y z
N MET A 1 -2.53 -36.25 35.66
CA MET A 1 -3.31 -35.20 34.98
C MET A 1 -4.38 -35.90 34.15
N VAL A 2 -5.63 -35.94 34.64
CA VAL A 2 -6.75 -36.60 33.95
C VAL A 2 -7.48 -35.53 33.15
N ILE A 3 -7.45 -35.63 31.82
CA ILE A 3 -8.14 -34.68 30.93
C ILE A 3 -9.64 -35.06 30.92
N ASP A 4 -10.51 -34.12 31.26
CA ASP A 4 -11.97 -34.32 31.28
C ASP A 4 -12.53 -34.22 29.85
N ARG A 5 -13.44 -35.14 29.48
CA ARG A 5 -14.21 -35.10 28.21
C ARG A 5 -14.88 -33.74 27.98
N ARG A 6 -15.34 -33.07 29.05
CA ARG A 6 -15.99 -31.77 28.97
C ARG A 6 -15.00 -30.68 28.53
N GLN A 7 -13.76 -30.74 29.01
CA GLN A 7 -12.71 -29.80 28.60
C GLN A 7 -12.36 -29.99 27.12
N ILE A 8 -12.36 -31.23 26.63
CA ILE A 8 -12.14 -31.52 25.20
C ILE A 8 -13.25 -30.89 24.34
N VAL A 9 -14.51 -31.10 24.72
CA VAL A 9 -15.67 -30.53 23.99
C VAL A 9 -15.67 -29.01 24.04
N GLN A 10 -15.33 -28.41 25.19
CA GLN A 10 -15.20 -26.96 25.32
C GLN A 10 -14.09 -26.39 24.46
N GLY A 11 -12.94 -27.06 24.39
CA GLY A 11 -11.83 -26.67 23.53
C GLY A 11 -12.20 -26.73 22.04
N LEU A 12 -12.87 -27.80 21.61
CA LEU A 12 -13.38 -27.96 20.23
C LEU A 12 -14.41 -26.89 19.87
N ALA A 13 -15.35 -26.60 20.76
CA ALA A 13 -16.35 -25.55 20.55
C ALA A 13 -15.69 -24.16 20.45
N ALA A 14 -14.73 -23.86 21.32
CA ALA A 14 -13.99 -22.60 21.27
C ALA A 14 -13.17 -22.46 19.98
N ALA A 15 -12.52 -23.54 19.50
CA ALA A 15 -11.80 -23.54 18.24
C ALA A 15 -12.73 -23.32 17.04
N LEU A 16 -13.92 -23.94 17.05
CA LEU A 16 -14.93 -23.74 16.01
C LEU A 16 -15.44 -22.29 15.99
N VAL A 17 -15.74 -21.71 17.14
CA VAL A 17 -16.14 -20.29 17.23
C VAL A 17 -15.03 -19.36 16.76
N ALA A 18 -13.78 -19.64 17.13
CA ALA A 18 -12.63 -18.86 16.66
C ALA A 18 -12.44 -18.93 15.14
N SER A 19 -12.77 -20.06 14.50
CA SER A 19 -12.70 -20.20 13.04
C SER A 19 -13.73 -19.38 12.25
N LEU A 20 -14.76 -18.88 12.93
CA LEU A 20 -15.77 -17.99 12.34
C LEU A 20 -15.36 -16.51 12.41
N ILE A 21 -14.30 -16.18 13.15
CA ILE A 21 -13.75 -14.82 13.18
C ILE A 21 -13.04 -14.59 11.84
N PRO A 22 -13.41 -13.54 11.08
CA PRO A 22 -12.75 -13.22 9.82
C PRO A 22 -11.24 -13.12 10.03
N ASP A 23 -10.48 -13.83 9.20
CA ASP A 23 -9.04 -13.69 9.20
C ASP A 23 -8.67 -12.28 8.73
N HIS A 24 -8.32 -11.42 9.69
CA HIS A 24 -7.79 -10.10 9.42
C HIS A 24 -6.29 -10.15 9.07
N ALA A 25 -5.64 -11.32 9.12
CA ALA A 25 -4.27 -11.52 8.64
C ALA A 25 -4.24 -11.64 7.10
N GLY A 26 -4.96 -10.75 6.42
CA GLY A 26 -4.85 -10.55 4.98
C GLY A 26 -3.55 -9.81 4.65
N ALA A 27 -2.39 -10.41 4.92
CA ALA A 27 -1.17 -10.06 4.22
C ALA A 27 -1.33 -10.54 2.77
N LYS A 28 -2.20 -9.88 2.00
CA LYS A 28 -2.27 -10.09 0.55
C LYS A 28 -0.87 -9.88 0.03
N ARG A 29 -0.27 -10.96 -0.51
CA ARG A 29 1.05 -10.91 -1.12
C ARG A 29 1.00 -9.84 -2.19
N ARG A 30 1.61 -8.69 -1.90
CA ARG A 30 1.62 -7.57 -2.83
C ARG A 30 2.50 -7.97 -3.99
N VAL A 31 2.01 -7.73 -5.20
CA VAL A 31 2.84 -7.84 -6.38
C VAL A 31 3.96 -6.82 -6.18
N PRO A 32 5.24 -7.23 -6.18
CA PRO A 32 6.34 -6.28 -6.13
C PRO A 32 6.29 -5.42 -7.39
N LEU A 33 6.36 -4.11 -7.21
CA LEU A 33 6.32 -3.11 -8.27
C LEU A 33 7.54 -2.21 -8.17
N TYR A 34 7.98 -1.67 -9.29
CA TYR A 34 8.91 -0.55 -9.30
C TYR A 34 8.13 0.76 -9.38
N VAL A 35 8.56 1.76 -8.61
CA VAL A 35 8.02 3.12 -8.65
C VAL A 35 9.15 4.08 -9.00
N SER A 36 8.88 5.02 -9.91
CA SER A 36 9.80 6.11 -10.22
C SER A 36 9.05 7.42 -10.41
N CYS A 37 9.65 8.52 -9.98
CA CYS A 37 9.21 9.87 -10.33
C CYS A 37 9.82 10.26 -11.68
N ARG A 38 8.99 10.62 -12.66
CA ARG A 38 9.41 11.05 -13.99
C ARG A 38 8.92 12.45 -14.31
N MET A 39 9.60 13.07 -15.28
CA MET A 39 9.19 14.31 -15.93
C MET A 39 9.21 14.03 -17.43
N ASP A 40 8.12 14.29 -18.13
CA ASP A 40 8.07 14.15 -19.59
C ASP A 40 8.70 15.36 -20.30
N ALA A 41 8.72 15.32 -21.64
CA ALA A 41 9.32 16.36 -22.47
C ALA A 41 8.56 17.70 -22.36
N GLU A 42 7.27 17.64 -22.03
CA GLU A 42 6.37 18.77 -21.83
C GLU A 42 6.48 19.37 -20.41
N GLY A 43 7.28 18.78 -19.53
CA GLY A 43 7.49 19.27 -18.17
C GLY A 43 6.39 18.88 -17.19
N LYS A 44 5.62 17.82 -17.49
CA LYS A 44 4.63 17.25 -16.58
C LYS A 44 5.25 16.20 -15.67
N ALA A 45 5.15 16.43 -14.37
CA ALA A 45 5.64 15.50 -13.36
C ALA A 45 4.64 14.36 -13.14
N SER A 46 5.14 13.13 -12.99
CA SER A 46 4.32 11.98 -12.65
C SER A 46 5.06 10.94 -11.83
N ALA A 47 4.31 10.13 -11.09
CA ALA A 47 4.77 8.90 -10.46
C ALA A 47 4.36 7.74 -11.37
N ALA A 48 5.33 7.05 -11.95
CA ALA A 48 5.11 5.90 -12.84
C ALA A 48 5.39 4.59 -12.10
N MET A 49 4.49 3.63 -12.26
CA MET A 49 4.58 2.30 -11.67
C MET A 49 4.81 1.28 -12.77
N PHE A 50 5.74 0.37 -12.51
CA PHE A 50 6.12 -0.67 -13.46
C PHE A 50 5.97 -2.06 -12.84
N SER A 51 5.57 -3.02 -13.67
CA SER A 51 5.67 -4.45 -13.35
C SER A 51 7.13 -4.86 -13.20
N LEU A 52 7.38 -6.04 -12.64
CA LEU A 52 8.74 -6.59 -12.60
C LEU A 52 9.34 -6.84 -14.00
N ALA A 53 8.50 -6.95 -15.04
CA ALA A 53 8.92 -7.07 -16.42
C ALA A 53 9.27 -5.72 -17.06
N GLY A 54 9.11 -4.60 -16.33
CA GLY A 54 9.34 -3.25 -16.82
C GLY A 54 8.17 -2.63 -17.60
N GLU A 55 7.01 -3.30 -17.62
CA GLU A 55 5.81 -2.75 -18.24
C GLU A 55 5.23 -1.64 -17.38
N GLU A 56 4.95 -0.48 -17.95
CA GLU A 56 4.24 0.59 -17.24
C GLU A 56 2.80 0.18 -16.97
N LEU A 57 2.44 0.09 -15.70
CA LEU A 57 1.08 -0.25 -15.26
C LEU A 57 0.20 0.99 -15.25
N PHE A 58 0.71 2.09 -14.68
CA PHE A 58 0.03 3.37 -14.62
C PHE A 58 0.99 4.50 -14.31
N SER A 59 0.52 5.73 -14.57
CA SER A 59 1.24 6.95 -14.25
C SER A 59 0.31 7.99 -13.64
N THR A 60 0.61 8.38 -12.41
CA THR A 60 -0.17 9.35 -11.64
C THR A 60 0.44 10.73 -11.78
N VAL A 61 -0.33 11.73 -12.19
CA VAL A 61 0.14 13.12 -12.28
C VAL A 61 0.47 13.67 -10.90
N LEU A 62 1.60 14.36 -10.77
CA LEU A 62 2.06 14.98 -9.52
C LEU A 62 1.94 16.52 -9.62
N PRO A 63 1.81 17.23 -8.47
CA PRO A 63 1.78 18.69 -8.46
C PRO A 63 3.06 19.33 -8.99
N SER A 64 4.21 18.70 -8.73
CA SER A 64 5.52 19.11 -9.22
C SER A 64 6.47 17.90 -9.18
N ARG A 65 7.78 18.13 -9.37
CA ARG A 65 8.79 17.06 -9.34
C ARG A 65 8.70 16.26 -8.03
N GLY A 66 8.41 14.96 -8.15
CA GLY A 66 8.64 14.01 -7.07
C GLY A 66 10.12 13.63 -6.99
N HIS A 67 10.54 13.07 -5.85
CA HIS A 67 11.90 12.60 -5.61
C HIS A 67 11.96 11.12 -5.29
N ASP A 68 11.20 10.70 -4.29
CA ASP A 68 11.28 9.36 -3.72
C ASP A 68 9.88 8.85 -3.39
N ALA A 69 9.75 7.54 -3.26
CA ALA A 69 8.48 6.89 -2.97
C ALA A 69 8.67 5.71 -2.03
N THR A 70 7.67 5.48 -1.18
CA THR A 70 7.65 4.34 -0.27
C THR A 70 6.25 3.76 -0.16
N MET A 71 6.14 2.47 0.14
CA MET A 71 4.86 1.85 0.44
C MET A 71 4.47 2.09 1.89
N ARG A 72 3.19 2.39 2.12
CA ARG A 72 2.64 2.43 3.48
C ARG A 72 2.43 0.99 3.99
N PRO A 73 2.92 0.64 5.20
CA PRO A 73 2.71 -0.67 5.77
C PRO A 73 1.22 -1.00 5.93
N ALA A 74 0.83 -2.25 5.67
CA ALA A 74 -0.53 -2.76 5.84
C ALA A 74 -1.66 -2.06 5.02
N SER A 75 -1.40 -1.02 4.21
CA SER A 75 -2.41 -0.43 3.29
C SER A 75 -1.96 -0.46 1.82
N PRO A 76 -2.85 -0.59 0.81
CA PRO A 76 -2.49 -0.65 -0.61
C PRO A 76 -2.06 0.73 -1.16
N GLU A 77 -1.29 1.50 -0.40
CA GLU A 77 -0.93 2.88 -0.71
C GLU A 77 0.57 3.04 -0.89
N ILE A 78 0.94 3.88 -1.85
CA ILE A 78 2.29 4.38 -2.07
C ILE A 78 2.29 5.87 -1.73
N VAL A 79 3.30 6.30 -0.99
CA VAL A 79 3.55 7.70 -0.67
C VAL A 79 4.70 8.19 -1.53
N VAL A 80 4.46 9.26 -2.30
CA VAL A 80 5.47 9.93 -3.14
C VAL A 80 5.79 11.28 -2.53
N PHE A 81 7.07 11.56 -2.34
CA PHE A 81 7.55 12.81 -1.73
C PHE A 81 7.99 13.81 -2.79
N ALA A 82 7.68 15.08 -2.55
CA ALA A 82 8.17 16.18 -3.37
C ALA A 82 9.71 16.25 -3.36
N ARG A 83 10.28 16.60 -4.52
CA ARG A 83 11.64 17.10 -4.59
C ARG A 83 11.69 18.54 -4.10
N ARG A 84 12.76 18.91 -3.38
CA ARG A 84 13.00 20.30 -2.98
C ARG A 84 12.88 21.27 -4.18
N PRO A 85 12.27 22.46 -3.98
CA PRO A 85 11.77 23.02 -2.72
C PRO A 85 10.34 22.62 -2.34
N GLY A 86 9.72 21.63 -3.02
CA GLY A 86 8.35 21.23 -2.72
C GLY A 86 8.18 20.68 -1.29
N ASN A 87 7.02 20.94 -0.70
CA ASN A 87 6.66 20.64 0.68
C ASN A 87 5.42 19.72 0.78
N TRP A 88 5.22 18.84 -0.20
CA TRP A 88 4.07 17.94 -0.24
C TRP A 88 4.49 16.47 -0.26
N PHE A 89 3.57 15.60 0.14
CA PHE A 89 3.57 14.20 -0.26
C PHE A 89 2.22 13.83 -0.88
N ALA A 90 2.25 12.90 -1.83
CA ALA A 90 1.07 12.37 -2.50
C ALA A 90 0.84 10.92 -2.06
N VAL A 91 -0.39 10.58 -1.71
CA VAL A 91 -0.83 9.21 -1.42
C VAL A 91 -1.52 8.68 -2.67
N ILE A 92 -1.04 7.54 -3.17
CA ILE A 92 -1.51 6.91 -4.41
C ILE A 92 -1.96 5.49 -4.10
N ASP A 93 -3.11 5.10 -4.61
CA ASP A 93 -3.57 3.70 -4.59
C ASP A 93 -2.68 2.85 -5.51
N ALA A 94 -2.04 1.84 -4.94
CA ALA A 94 -1.07 0.99 -5.63
C ALA A 94 -1.70 0.00 -6.63
N GLY A 95 -3.01 -0.22 -6.58
CA GLY A 95 -3.73 -1.10 -7.49
C GLY A 95 -4.30 -0.39 -8.71
N ALA A 96 -4.85 0.81 -8.50
CA ALA A 96 -5.51 1.60 -9.53
C ALA A 96 -4.69 2.79 -10.04
N GLY A 97 -3.59 3.17 -9.37
CA GLY A 97 -2.83 4.36 -9.71
C GLY A 97 -3.58 5.66 -9.48
N LYS A 98 -4.57 5.64 -8.58
CA LYS A 98 -5.40 6.80 -8.29
C LYS A 98 -4.74 7.66 -7.22
N LEU A 99 -4.63 8.96 -7.47
CA LEU A 99 -4.27 9.93 -6.42
C LEU A 99 -5.38 9.94 -5.35
N VAL A 100 -5.04 9.53 -4.14
CA VAL A 100 -5.95 9.48 -2.97
C VAL A 100 -5.93 10.82 -2.26
N ALA A 101 -4.75 11.37 -2.01
CA ALA A 101 -4.58 12.64 -1.33
C ALA A 101 -3.25 13.30 -1.70
N THR A 102 -3.20 14.62 -1.58
CA THR A 102 -1.95 15.38 -1.53
C THR A 102 -1.95 16.15 -0.22
N VAL A 103 -0.91 15.96 0.58
CA VAL A 103 -0.78 16.57 1.90
C VAL A 103 0.42 17.51 1.90
N LEU A 104 0.21 18.74 2.35
CA LEU A 104 1.27 19.72 2.56
C LEU A 104 1.88 19.53 3.95
N SER A 105 3.19 19.78 4.08
CA SER A 105 3.83 19.94 5.39
C SER A 105 3.13 21.06 6.15
N ALA A 106 2.95 20.87 7.47
CA ALA A 106 2.66 22.00 8.35
C ALA A 106 3.81 23.01 8.28
N GLU A 107 3.46 24.29 8.35
CA GLU A 107 4.42 25.41 8.52
C GLU A 107 5.00 25.44 9.93
#